data_AF-A0A2V7VZX9-F1
#
_entry.id   AF-A0A2V7VZX9-F1
#
_cell.length_a   1.000
_cell.length_b   1.000
_cell.length_c   1.000
_cell.angle_alpha   90.00
_cell.angle_beta   90.00
_cell.angle_gamma   90.00
#
_symmetry.space_group_name_H-M   'P 1'
#
loop_
_entity.id
_entity.type
_entity.pdbx_description
1 polymer ?
#
loop_
_entity_poly.entity_id
_entity_poly.type
_entity_poly.pdbx_seq_one_letter_code
_entity_poly.pdbx_strand_id
1 'polypeptide(L)'
;MRWKILVPLAALLSFRCALTQIVQFRTGTGEDIAKETCIDALREPEEQRAVSEAAIEKHPDFTLGIIEFTDEGLAWSSKQRHAVLDLLRSDEVTTTGAIIVVFVHGWKHNASICDDNVACFRRVLAGLARVEEYSPLPGPHRKIIGIYLGWRGLQYCSEPSRTLSIWSRKRVGERLGQSQGREVIREILRAYAGLIANEGTVYRTRLIVAGHSLGAGVVYSAFGPLMRQALSDAIANRTGPTLGVIKTAGDLPLPDLVVLANPAFEAEYYKRTNLDLMKMERERLHFAPDQLPLLLTVSSERDWATRRIFPPAQFIRYALSPFEWSRGIPFLRRSLVGVGNFKAFVTDRLDSVNSSTDGKQKSSGRNGPQQKSPTSCFTGDWAALTGLGCKCAEVDDADGEPYLGKNALLPCTEEQFEQGSAVKTCAEVRMTHLRPNLDTTNPFIVATSAGTIIKDHNDIYNREFIRFLISFISAVDIKIENKRKPS
;
A
#
# COMPACT_ATOMS: atom_id res chain seq x y z
N MET A 1 -54.81 13.52 -34.90
CA MET A 1 -53.40 13.61 -34.44
C MET A 1 -53.30 13.13 -33.00
N ARG A 2 -52.69 11.96 -32.77
CA ARG A 2 -52.31 11.47 -31.43
C ARG A 2 -50.88 10.95 -31.53
N TRP A 3 -49.92 11.69 -30.99
CA TRP A 3 -48.54 11.22 -30.83
C TRP A 3 -48.50 10.24 -29.64
N LYS A 4 -48.21 8.96 -29.90
CA LYS A 4 -47.86 8.00 -28.85
C LYS A 4 -46.34 8.04 -28.68
N ILE A 5 -45.88 8.48 -27.52
CA ILE A 5 -44.49 8.40 -27.09
C ILE A 5 -44.17 6.92 -26.88
N LEU A 6 -43.42 6.33 -27.80
CA LEU A 6 -42.75 5.05 -27.62
C LEU A 6 -41.43 5.32 -26.89
N VAL A 7 -41.45 5.23 -25.55
CA VAL A 7 -40.20 5.03 -24.79
C VAL A 7 -39.76 3.59 -25.06
N PRO A 8 -38.54 3.33 -25.54
CA PRO A 8 -38.12 1.96 -25.81
C PRO A 8 -37.93 1.23 -24.48
N LEU A 9 -38.64 0.11 -24.31
CA LEU A 9 -38.49 -0.82 -23.19
C LEU A 9 -37.03 -1.30 -22.98
N ALA A 10 -36.18 -1.15 -24.01
CA ALA A 10 -34.75 -1.42 -23.96
C ALA A 10 -33.98 -0.50 -22.98
N ALA A 11 -34.49 0.70 -22.70
CA ALA A 11 -33.90 1.60 -21.71
C ALA A 11 -34.22 1.20 -20.26
N LEU A 12 -35.27 0.40 -20.02
CA LEU A 12 -35.65 -0.06 -18.68
C LEU A 12 -35.02 -1.40 -18.30
N LEU A 13 -34.66 -2.24 -19.28
CA LEU A 13 -33.97 -3.53 -19.04
C LEU A 13 -32.46 -3.42 -18.88
N SER A 14 -31.85 -2.31 -19.31
CA SER A 14 -30.41 -2.03 -19.14
C SER A 14 -30.06 -1.40 -17.77
N PHE A 15 -31.06 -1.05 -16.95
CA PHE A 15 -30.84 -0.51 -15.60
C PHE A 15 -30.60 -1.56 -14.50
N ARG A 16 -30.80 -2.85 -14.77
CA ARG A 16 -30.64 -3.91 -13.75
C ARG A 16 -29.20 -4.33 -13.47
N CYS A 17 -28.20 -3.78 -14.17
CA CYS A 17 -26.78 -4.12 -13.96
C CYS A 17 -25.86 -2.90 -14.10
N ALA A 18 -26.22 -1.76 -13.50
CA ALA A 18 -25.51 -0.50 -13.69
C ALA A 18 -24.83 0.08 -12.44
N LEU A 19 -25.08 -0.45 -11.23
CA LEU A 19 -24.50 0.08 -9.99
C LEU A 19 -24.11 -1.09 -9.07
N THR A 20 -22.86 -1.13 -8.63
CA THR A 20 -22.49 -1.99 -7.49
C THR A 20 -23.26 -1.50 -6.26
N GLN A 21 -23.83 -2.42 -5.48
CA GLN A 21 -24.56 -2.06 -4.26
C GLN A 21 -23.62 -1.34 -3.28
N ILE A 22 -24.15 -0.31 -2.61
CA ILE A 22 -23.47 0.38 -1.51
C ILE A 22 -23.75 -0.47 -0.27
N VAL A 23 -22.88 -1.44 -0.02
CA VAL A 23 -22.98 -2.35 1.13
C VAL A 23 -21.66 -2.44 1.87
N GLN A 24 -21.75 -2.69 3.17
CA GLN A 24 -20.64 -3.18 3.96
C GLN A 24 -20.41 -4.65 3.64
N PHE A 25 -19.16 -5.07 3.53
CA PHE A 25 -18.81 -6.46 3.30
C PHE A 25 -18.60 -7.21 4.62
N ARG A 26 -18.02 -6.57 5.64
CA ARG A 26 -17.73 -7.15 6.96
C ARG A 26 -18.68 -6.56 8.01
N THR A 27 -19.83 -7.21 8.18
CA THR A 27 -20.98 -6.71 8.94
C THR A 27 -20.95 -7.04 10.43
N GLY A 28 -19.98 -7.81 10.91
CA GLY A 28 -19.89 -8.32 12.27
C GLY A 28 -19.91 -7.20 13.29
N THR A 29 -20.96 -7.17 14.12
CA THR A 29 -21.07 -6.27 15.27
C THR A 29 -21.53 -7.07 16.49
N GLY A 30 -20.69 -7.17 17.54
CA GLY A 30 -21.03 -7.93 18.75
C GLY A 30 -20.15 -9.17 18.94
N GLU A 31 -20.74 -10.31 19.32
CA GLU A 31 -20.02 -11.56 19.60
C GLU A 31 -19.29 -12.11 18.35
N ASP A 32 -19.84 -11.88 17.15
CA ASP A 32 -19.26 -12.32 15.86
C ASP A 32 -18.23 -11.33 15.27
N ILE A 33 -17.75 -10.35 16.05
CA ILE A 33 -16.81 -9.35 15.54
C ILE A 33 -15.43 -9.94 15.21
N ALA A 34 -15.06 -11.02 15.89
CA ALA A 34 -13.82 -11.75 15.69
C ALA A 34 -14.10 -13.24 15.48
N LYS A 35 -13.45 -13.83 14.48
CA LYS A 35 -13.58 -15.25 14.15
C LYS A 35 -12.21 -15.90 13.99
N GLU A 36 -12.03 -17.06 14.60
CA GLU A 36 -10.88 -17.93 14.37
C GLU A 36 -11.03 -18.65 13.03
N THR A 37 -9.95 -18.69 12.25
CA THR A 37 -9.91 -19.31 10.91
C THR A 37 -8.45 -19.61 10.54
N CYS A 38 -8.21 -20.34 9.45
CA CYS A 38 -6.90 -20.37 8.80
C CYS A 38 -7.04 -20.21 7.28
N ILE A 39 -5.95 -19.88 6.59
CA ILE A 39 -5.97 -19.66 5.13
C ILE A 39 -6.47 -20.90 4.37
N ASP A 40 -6.13 -22.10 4.84
CA ASP A 40 -6.56 -23.33 4.18
C ASP A 40 -8.04 -23.65 4.41
N ALA A 41 -8.60 -23.31 5.59
CA ALA A 41 -10.02 -23.49 5.87
C ALA A 41 -10.89 -22.59 4.97
N LEU A 42 -10.40 -21.41 4.57
CA LEU A 42 -11.08 -20.51 3.63
C LEU A 42 -11.21 -21.08 2.20
N ARG A 43 -10.74 -22.30 1.94
CA ARG A 43 -11.06 -23.04 0.72
C ARG A 43 -12.50 -23.59 0.75
N GLU A 44 -13.04 -23.83 1.94
CA GLU A 44 -14.37 -24.38 2.14
C GLU A 44 -15.42 -23.25 2.17
N PRO A 45 -16.53 -23.36 1.39
CA PRO A 45 -17.57 -22.34 1.37
C PRO A 45 -18.26 -22.08 2.72
N GLU A 46 -18.29 -23.07 3.61
CA GLU A 46 -18.87 -22.93 4.95
C GLU A 46 -18.03 -21.99 5.82
N GLU A 47 -16.71 -22.20 5.84
CA GLU A 47 -15.77 -21.32 6.55
C GLU A 47 -15.81 -19.91 5.96
N GLN A 48 -15.88 -19.79 4.63
CA GLN A 48 -16.00 -18.50 3.97
C GLN A 48 -17.22 -17.71 4.45
N ARG A 49 -18.36 -18.38 4.65
CA ARG A 49 -19.59 -17.75 5.18
C ARG A 49 -19.48 -17.42 6.66
N ALA A 50 -18.80 -18.25 7.44
CA ALA A 50 -18.62 -18.01 8.86
C ALA A 50 -17.70 -16.80 9.13
N VAL A 51 -16.65 -16.65 8.31
CA VAL A 51 -15.66 -15.57 8.43
C VAL A 51 -16.08 -14.32 7.67
N SER A 52 -17.01 -14.43 6.72
CA SER A 52 -17.30 -13.32 5.83
C SER A 52 -17.84 -12.08 6.54
N GLU A 53 -18.63 -12.28 7.58
CA GLU A 53 -19.20 -11.20 8.36
C GLU A 53 -18.19 -10.66 9.38
N ALA A 54 -17.19 -11.43 9.80
CA ALA A 54 -16.24 -11.02 10.83
C ALA A 54 -15.41 -9.79 10.40
N ALA A 55 -15.24 -8.86 11.33
CA ALA A 55 -14.35 -7.71 11.18
C ALA A 55 -12.89 -8.06 11.47
N ILE A 56 -12.68 -9.08 12.31
CA ILE A 56 -11.39 -9.54 12.76
C ILE A 56 -11.27 -11.02 12.46
N GLU A 57 -10.23 -11.40 11.73
CA GLU A 57 -9.87 -12.78 11.46
C GLU A 57 -8.64 -13.14 12.30
N LYS A 58 -8.80 -14.09 13.22
CA LYS A 58 -7.71 -14.62 14.04
C LYS A 58 -7.17 -15.88 13.36
N HIS A 59 -6.00 -15.74 12.72
CA HIS A 59 -5.26 -16.86 12.15
C HIS A 59 -4.22 -17.35 13.17
N PRO A 60 -3.71 -18.59 13.04
CA PRO A 60 -2.69 -19.11 13.96
C PRO A 60 -1.45 -18.22 14.08
N ASP A 61 -1.00 -17.65 12.96
CA ASP A 61 0.28 -16.94 12.88
C ASP A 61 0.13 -15.41 12.82
N PHE A 62 -1.07 -14.90 12.54
CA PHE A 62 -1.34 -13.47 12.41
C PHE A 62 -2.81 -13.13 12.71
N THR A 63 -3.07 -11.86 13.02
CA THR A 63 -4.45 -11.33 13.12
C THR A 63 -4.70 -10.31 12.03
N LEU A 64 -5.86 -10.37 11.37
CA LEU A 64 -6.27 -9.42 10.34
C LEU A 64 -7.53 -8.69 10.79
N GLY A 65 -7.42 -7.38 11.00
CA GLY A 65 -8.56 -6.49 11.21
C GLY A 65 -8.95 -5.76 9.93
N ILE A 66 -10.24 -5.57 9.69
CA ILE A 66 -10.78 -4.90 8.50
C ILE A 66 -11.59 -3.69 8.93
N ILE A 67 -11.27 -2.52 8.38
CA ILE A 67 -12.02 -1.28 8.58
C ILE A 67 -12.54 -0.82 7.22
N GLU A 68 -13.86 -0.69 7.10
CA GLU A 68 -14.49 -0.26 5.85
C GLU A 68 -14.89 1.21 5.86
N PHE A 69 -14.82 1.83 4.70
CA PHE A 69 -15.20 3.22 4.49
C PHE A 69 -16.28 3.37 3.42
N THR A 70 -17.15 4.35 3.63
CA THR A 70 -18.14 4.80 2.65
C THR A 70 -17.48 5.67 1.57
N ASP A 71 -18.22 5.96 0.49
CA ASP A 71 -17.76 6.85 -0.58
C ASP A 71 -17.54 8.30 -0.12
N GLU A 72 -18.14 8.68 1.01
CA GLU A 72 -17.97 9.97 1.66
C GLU A 72 -16.67 10.07 2.46
N GLY A 73 -15.94 8.95 2.62
CA GLY A 73 -14.72 8.86 3.42
C GLY A 73 -14.97 8.69 4.92
N LEU A 74 -16.19 8.28 5.30
CA LEU A 74 -16.57 7.94 6.67
C LEU A 74 -16.35 6.45 6.92
N ALA A 75 -15.91 6.07 8.11
CA ALA A 75 -15.90 4.70 8.58
C ALA A 75 -17.33 4.16 8.60
N TRP A 76 -17.54 2.99 8.01
CA TRP A 76 -18.87 2.39 7.86
C TRP A 76 -19.50 2.07 9.22
N SER A 77 -18.71 1.49 10.11
CA SER A 77 -19.13 1.12 11.46
C SER A 77 -18.12 1.60 12.49
N SER A 78 -18.57 2.43 13.42
CA SER A 78 -17.74 2.83 14.56
C SER A 78 -17.38 1.62 15.44
N LYS A 79 -18.27 0.62 15.58
CA LYS A 79 -17.98 -0.59 16.36
C LYS A 79 -16.84 -1.40 15.74
N GLN A 80 -16.91 -1.62 14.42
CA GLN A 80 -15.85 -2.29 13.65
C GLN A 80 -14.51 -1.57 13.82
N ARG A 81 -14.50 -0.24 13.62
CA ARG A 81 -13.30 0.58 13.77
C ARG A 81 -12.69 0.44 15.17
N HIS A 82 -13.48 0.62 16.24
CA HIS A 82 -12.96 0.53 17.61
C HIS A 82 -12.42 -0.86 17.92
N ALA A 83 -13.12 -1.93 17.53
CA ALA A 83 -12.66 -3.29 17.77
C ALA A 83 -11.31 -3.58 17.11
N VAL A 84 -11.10 -3.13 15.87
CA VAL A 84 -9.81 -3.28 15.18
C VAL A 84 -8.71 -2.46 15.86
N LEU A 85 -9.01 -1.24 16.32
CA LEU A 85 -8.04 -0.40 17.03
C LEU A 85 -7.71 -0.94 18.43
N ASP A 86 -8.66 -1.60 19.10
CA ASP A 86 -8.46 -2.20 20.41
C ASP A 86 -7.56 -3.45 20.35
N LEU A 87 -7.42 -4.09 19.18
CA LEU A 87 -6.38 -5.12 18.97
C LEU A 87 -4.98 -4.60 19.28
N LEU A 88 -4.69 -3.35 18.88
CA LEU A 88 -3.40 -2.72 19.12
C LEU A 88 -3.14 -2.42 20.60
N ARG A 89 -4.17 -2.50 21.43
CA ARG A 89 -4.10 -2.25 22.89
C ARG A 89 -4.20 -3.54 23.70
N SER A 90 -4.29 -4.70 23.06
CA SER A 90 -4.40 -5.98 23.74
C SER A 90 -3.14 -6.30 24.57
N ASP A 91 -3.32 -7.04 25.65
CA ASP A 91 -2.23 -7.47 26.53
C ASP A 91 -1.14 -8.24 25.77
N GLU A 92 -1.56 -9.04 24.79
CA GLU A 92 -0.64 -9.81 23.94
C GLU A 92 0.29 -8.89 23.14
N VAL A 93 -0.27 -7.87 22.47
CA VAL A 93 0.50 -6.89 21.68
C VAL A 93 1.41 -6.06 22.56
N THR A 94 0.93 -5.63 23.71
CA THR A 94 1.71 -4.81 24.65
C THR A 94 2.81 -5.63 25.34
N THR A 95 2.66 -6.96 25.45
CA THR A 95 3.63 -7.86 26.11
C THR A 95 4.66 -8.49 25.17
N THR A 96 4.35 -8.72 23.88
CA THR A 96 5.35 -9.29 22.95
C THR A 96 5.86 -8.28 21.92
N GLY A 97 5.22 -7.12 21.84
CA GLY A 97 5.35 -6.22 20.68
C GLY A 97 4.66 -6.77 19.44
N ALA A 98 4.54 -5.94 18.40
CA ALA A 98 3.89 -6.31 17.15
C ALA A 98 4.54 -5.69 15.90
N ILE A 99 4.49 -6.40 14.78
CA ILE A 99 4.67 -5.83 13.44
C ILE A 99 3.27 -5.54 12.90
N ILE A 100 2.92 -4.26 12.86
CA ILE A 100 1.62 -3.77 12.40
C ILE A 100 1.76 -3.36 10.94
N VAL A 101 0.97 -3.97 10.05
CA VAL A 101 0.94 -3.67 8.62
C VAL A 101 -0.44 -3.14 8.27
N VAL A 102 -0.53 -1.87 7.90
CA VAL A 102 -1.76 -1.26 7.38
C VAL A 102 -1.72 -1.32 5.86
N PHE A 103 -2.74 -1.86 5.21
CA PHE A 103 -2.82 -1.91 3.75
C PHE A 103 -4.09 -1.23 3.23
N VAL A 104 -3.92 -0.37 2.21
CA VAL A 104 -5.03 0.29 1.50
C VAL A 104 -5.04 -0.12 0.03
N HIS A 105 -6.14 -0.75 -0.38
CA HIS A 105 -6.26 -1.29 -1.73
C HIS A 105 -6.59 -0.24 -2.80
N GLY A 106 -6.35 -0.64 -4.05
CA GLY A 106 -6.60 0.16 -5.25
C GLY A 106 -8.04 0.15 -5.75
N TRP A 107 -8.25 0.81 -6.90
CA TRP A 107 -9.51 0.73 -7.64
C TRP A 107 -9.78 -0.69 -8.13
N LYS A 108 -11.05 -1.06 -8.26
CA LYS A 108 -11.54 -2.42 -8.60
C LYS A 108 -11.54 -3.46 -7.46
N HIS A 109 -11.20 -3.07 -6.23
CA HIS A 109 -11.20 -3.96 -5.06
C HIS A 109 -12.13 -3.49 -3.95
N ASN A 110 -12.40 -4.37 -2.98
CA ASN A 110 -13.14 -4.08 -1.76
C ASN A 110 -12.73 -5.03 -0.61
N ALA A 111 -13.52 -5.03 0.47
CA ALA A 111 -13.28 -5.84 1.67
C ALA A 111 -13.92 -7.23 1.65
N SER A 112 -14.48 -7.71 0.53
CA SER A 112 -15.08 -9.04 0.45
C SER A 112 -14.04 -10.14 0.75
N ILE A 113 -14.50 -11.24 1.35
CA ILE A 113 -13.61 -12.26 1.91
C ILE A 113 -12.63 -12.87 0.91
N CYS A 114 -13.09 -13.10 -0.33
CA CYS A 114 -12.28 -13.62 -1.42
C CYS A 114 -11.88 -12.54 -2.45
N ASP A 115 -11.90 -11.24 -2.10
CA ASP A 115 -11.25 -10.24 -2.96
C ASP A 115 -9.75 -10.57 -3.07
N ASP A 116 -9.19 -10.50 -4.28
CA ASP A 116 -7.80 -10.85 -4.55
C ASP A 116 -6.82 -10.08 -3.64
N ASN A 117 -7.05 -8.80 -3.35
CA ASN A 117 -6.20 -8.03 -2.44
C ASN A 117 -6.30 -8.52 -1.00
N VAL A 118 -7.49 -8.91 -0.54
CA VAL A 118 -7.67 -9.44 0.81
C VAL A 118 -6.98 -10.80 0.92
N ALA A 119 -7.18 -11.68 -0.07
CA ALA A 119 -6.53 -13.00 -0.13
C ALA A 119 -5.00 -12.90 -0.20
N CYS A 120 -4.46 -12.05 -1.07
CA CYS A 120 -3.02 -11.82 -1.18
C CYS A 120 -2.44 -11.14 0.06
N PHE A 121 -3.17 -10.21 0.69
CA PHE A 121 -2.71 -9.60 1.93
C PHE A 121 -2.58 -10.62 3.07
N ARG A 122 -3.51 -11.57 3.21
CA ARG A 122 -3.36 -12.70 4.16
C ARG A 122 -2.08 -13.48 3.93
N ARG A 123 -1.73 -13.77 2.67
CA ARG A 123 -0.48 -14.47 2.32
C ARG A 123 0.75 -13.66 2.69
N VAL A 124 0.73 -12.34 2.48
CA VAL A 124 1.82 -11.45 2.90
C VAL A 124 1.98 -11.48 4.43
N LEU A 125 0.89 -11.41 5.20
CA LEU A 125 0.93 -11.47 6.66
C LEU A 125 1.44 -12.82 7.17
N ALA A 126 0.97 -13.94 6.62
CA ALA A 126 1.45 -15.27 6.95
C ALA A 126 2.96 -15.40 6.67
N GLY A 127 3.43 -14.86 5.55
CA GLY A 127 4.84 -14.86 5.22
C GLY A 127 5.69 -13.96 6.11
N LEU A 128 5.17 -12.81 6.55
CA LEU A 128 5.82 -11.97 7.57
C LEU A 128 5.91 -12.69 8.91
N ALA A 129 4.88 -13.44 9.30
CA ALA A 129 4.91 -14.25 10.53
C ALA A 129 6.01 -15.30 10.46
N ARG A 130 6.10 -16.02 9.33
CA ARG A 130 7.17 -17.00 9.10
C ARG A 130 8.57 -16.36 9.11
N VAL A 131 8.72 -15.15 8.56
CA VAL A 131 10.00 -14.41 8.61
C VAL A 131 10.35 -14.04 10.06
N GLU A 132 9.38 -13.61 10.85
CA GLU A 132 9.58 -13.24 12.26
C GLU A 132 10.01 -14.44 13.13
N GLU A 133 9.56 -15.65 12.84
CA GLU A 133 10.01 -16.90 13.51
C GLU A 133 11.53 -17.12 13.41
N TYR A 134 12.15 -16.64 12.33
CA TYR A 134 13.59 -16.75 12.12
C TYR A 134 14.34 -15.45 12.43
N SER A 135 13.66 -14.46 13.03
CA SER A 135 14.28 -13.18 13.36
C SER A 135 15.50 -13.38 14.26
N PRO A 136 16.67 -12.79 13.94
CA PRO A 136 17.86 -12.89 14.77
C PRO A 136 17.80 -12.00 16.02
N LEU A 137 16.71 -11.24 16.19
CA LEU A 137 16.57 -10.24 17.25
C LEU A 137 16.17 -10.91 18.59
N PRO A 138 16.79 -10.56 19.73
CA PRO A 138 16.59 -11.28 21.00
C PRO A 138 15.26 -10.94 21.69
N GLY A 139 14.47 -11.91 22.13
CA GLY A 139 13.18 -11.66 22.80
C GLY A 139 12.06 -12.54 22.22
N PRO A 140 10.81 -12.39 22.68
CA PRO A 140 9.69 -13.10 22.07
C PRO A 140 9.48 -12.64 20.63
N HIS A 141 9.07 -13.56 19.76
CA HIS A 141 8.61 -13.23 18.41
C HIS A 141 7.40 -12.29 18.49
N ARG A 142 7.44 -11.20 17.71
CA ARG A 142 6.38 -10.20 17.69
C ARG A 142 5.11 -10.76 17.04
N LYS A 143 3.97 -10.22 17.46
CA LYS A 143 2.68 -10.52 16.82
C LYS A 143 2.59 -9.84 15.46
N ILE A 144 2.07 -10.54 14.47
CA ILE A 144 1.79 -9.95 13.16
C ILE A 144 0.33 -9.48 13.12
N ILE A 145 0.14 -8.18 12.94
CA ILE A 145 -1.20 -7.56 12.86
C ILE A 145 -1.36 -6.87 11.52
N GLY A 146 -2.28 -7.38 10.71
CA GLY A 146 -2.76 -6.70 9.51
C GLY A 146 -3.95 -5.82 9.79
N ILE A 147 -3.96 -4.60 9.25
CA ILE A 147 -5.14 -3.74 9.21
C ILE A 147 -5.43 -3.42 7.74
N TYR A 148 -6.53 -3.95 7.24
CA TYR A 148 -6.98 -3.70 5.87
C TYR A 148 -8.01 -2.56 5.85
N LEU A 149 -7.69 -1.47 5.16
CA LEU A 149 -8.61 -0.36 4.96
C LEU A 149 -9.37 -0.57 3.65
N GLY A 150 -10.61 -1.05 3.78
CA GLY A 150 -11.51 -1.36 2.69
C GLY A 150 -12.38 -0.18 2.28
N TRP A 151 -12.62 0.01 0.99
CA TRP A 151 -13.60 0.95 0.46
C TRP A 151 -14.17 0.42 -0.85
N ARG A 152 -15.24 1.03 -1.34
CA ARG A 152 -15.86 0.57 -2.59
C ARG A 152 -15.08 1.07 -3.82
N GLY A 153 -14.04 0.32 -4.20
CA GLY A 153 -13.14 0.64 -5.29
C GLY A 153 -13.74 0.47 -6.69
N LEU A 154 -14.84 -0.26 -6.85
CA LEU A 154 -15.54 -0.45 -8.14
C LEU A 154 -16.98 0.07 -8.09
N GLN A 155 -17.36 0.87 -9.10
CA GLN A 155 -18.71 1.42 -9.24
C GLN A 155 -19.53 0.76 -10.36
N TYR A 156 -18.87 0.34 -11.45
CA TYR A 156 -19.52 -0.15 -12.67
C TYR A 156 -18.91 -1.47 -13.15
N CYS A 157 -19.71 -2.22 -13.92
CA CYS A 157 -19.46 -3.63 -14.22
C CYS A 157 -19.06 -3.95 -15.64
N SER A 158 -19.63 -3.22 -16.59
CA SER A 158 -19.33 -3.38 -18.00
C SER A 158 -18.20 -2.47 -18.42
N GLU A 159 -17.29 -2.96 -19.26
CA GLU A 159 -16.40 -2.07 -20.00
C GLU A 159 -17.22 -1.30 -21.05
N PRO A 160 -16.91 -0.01 -21.32
CA PRO A 160 -15.78 0.75 -20.78
C PRO A 160 -16.07 1.39 -19.40
N SER A 161 -17.32 1.41 -18.93
CA SER A 161 -17.73 2.13 -17.72
C SER A 161 -16.97 1.71 -16.45
N ARG A 162 -16.56 0.43 -16.37
CA ARG A 162 -15.69 -0.11 -15.32
C ARG A 162 -14.34 0.59 -15.28
N THR A 163 -13.64 0.70 -16.41
CA THR A 163 -12.34 1.42 -16.52
C THR A 163 -12.53 2.94 -16.43
N LEU A 164 -13.66 3.45 -16.90
CA LEU A 164 -14.02 4.86 -16.75
C LEU A 164 -14.41 5.22 -15.29
N SER A 165 -14.63 4.26 -14.40
CA SER A 165 -14.92 4.58 -12.99
C SER A 165 -13.74 5.22 -12.25
N ILE A 166 -12.52 5.15 -12.81
CA ILE A 166 -11.31 5.68 -12.17
C ILE A 166 -11.46 7.13 -11.70
N TRP A 167 -12.18 7.99 -12.44
CA TRP A 167 -12.34 9.40 -12.08
C TRP A 167 -13.21 9.60 -10.83
N SER A 168 -14.34 8.90 -10.75
CA SER A 168 -15.20 9.01 -9.57
C SER A 168 -14.51 8.38 -8.36
N ARG A 169 -13.90 7.21 -8.55
CA ARG A 169 -13.23 6.45 -7.49
C ARG A 169 -11.97 7.15 -6.97
N LYS A 170 -11.22 7.85 -7.82
CA LYS A 170 -10.08 8.67 -7.39
C LYS A 170 -10.49 9.78 -6.42
N ARG A 171 -11.58 10.50 -6.71
CA ARG A 171 -12.09 11.53 -5.79
C ARG A 171 -12.54 10.95 -4.45
N VAL A 172 -13.08 9.72 -4.46
CA VAL A 172 -13.41 9.00 -3.23
C VAL A 172 -12.15 8.66 -2.44
N GLY A 173 -11.12 8.11 -3.08
CA GLY A 173 -9.85 7.80 -2.41
C GLY A 173 -9.16 9.05 -1.82
N GLU A 174 -9.08 10.15 -2.57
CA GLU A 174 -8.55 11.42 -2.06
C GLU A 174 -9.38 11.93 -0.87
N ARG A 175 -10.71 11.87 -0.95
CA ARG A 175 -11.61 12.26 0.15
C ARG A 175 -11.41 11.39 1.38
N LEU A 176 -11.27 10.07 1.22
CA LEU A 176 -11.02 9.13 2.31
C LEU A 176 -9.75 9.52 3.08
N GLY A 177 -8.66 9.78 2.36
CA GLY A 177 -7.38 10.20 2.96
C GLY A 177 -7.39 11.62 3.55
N GLN A 178 -8.41 12.43 3.28
CA GLN A 178 -8.53 13.82 3.78
C GLN A 178 -9.59 13.98 4.89
N SER A 179 -10.49 13.00 5.05
CA SER A 179 -11.63 13.02 5.97
C SER A 179 -11.45 12.04 7.14
N GLN A 180 -12.43 11.18 7.46
CA GLN A 180 -12.37 10.30 8.62
C GLN A 180 -11.31 9.21 8.46
N GLY A 181 -10.96 8.80 7.24
CA GLY A 181 -9.80 7.92 7.01
C GLY A 181 -8.49 8.50 7.54
N ARG A 182 -8.32 9.82 7.47
CA ARG A 182 -7.18 10.50 8.11
C ARG A 182 -7.24 10.41 9.64
N GLU A 183 -8.44 10.48 10.23
CA GLU A 183 -8.60 10.32 11.68
C GLU A 183 -8.30 8.89 12.12
N VAL A 184 -8.78 7.87 11.39
CA VAL A 184 -8.41 6.47 11.68
C VAL A 184 -6.90 6.28 11.64
N ILE A 185 -6.23 6.85 10.64
CA ILE A 185 -4.76 6.83 10.56
C ILE A 185 -4.12 7.52 11.77
N ARG A 186 -4.61 8.69 12.19
CA ARG A 186 -4.11 9.35 13.41
C ARG A 186 -4.37 8.52 14.66
N GLU A 187 -5.49 7.83 14.77
CA GLU A 187 -5.80 6.90 15.87
C GLU A 187 -4.82 5.72 15.89
N ILE A 188 -4.48 5.15 14.73
CA ILE A 188 -3.42 4.13 14.60
C ILE A 188 -2.07 4.70 15.07
N LEU A 189 -1.71 5.92 14.66
CA LEU A 189 -0.46 6.55 15.12
C LEU A 189 -0.44 6.81 16.63
N ARG A 190 -1.57 7.19 17.23
CA ARG A 190 -1.68 7.35 18.70
C ARG A 190 -1.57 6.01 19.42
N ALA A 191 -2.20 4.96 18.90
CA ALA A 191 -2.05 3.61 19.45
C ALA A 191 -0.59 3.14 19.35
N TYR A 192 0.04 3.35 18.19
CA TYR A 192 1.46 3.08 17.98
C TYR A 192 2.35 3.87 18.95
N ALA A 193 2.06 5.16 19.16
CA ALA A 193 2.76 6.00 20.14
C ALA A 193 2.74 5.39 21.55
N GLY A 194 1.57 4.88 21.99
CA GLY A 194 1.45 4.20 23.28
C GLY A 194 2.29 2.92 23.37
N LEU A 195 2.38 2.17 22.27
CA LEU A 195 3.19 0.95 22.18
C LEU A 195 4.70 1.24 22.22
N ILE A 196 5.14 2.34 21.61
CA ILE A 196 6.57 2.70 21.58
C ILE A 196 7.01 3.56 22.76
N ALA A 197 6.09 4.23 23.48
CA ALA A 197 6.43 5.06 24.64
C ALA A 197 7.01 4.24 25.81
N ASN A 198 6.64 2.96 25.90
CA ASN A 198 7.13 2.03 26.94
C ASN A 198 8.39 1.26 26.50
N GLU A 199 9.06 1.67 25.42
CA GLU A 199 10.24 0.97 24.85
C GLU A 199 11.52 1.00 25.72
N GLY A 200 11.45 1.52 26.95
CA GLY A 200 12.45 1.23 27.98
C GLY A 200 12.52 -0.27 28.35
N THR A 201 11.50 -1.06 27.97
CA THR A 201 11.43 -2.51 28.19
C THR A 201 11.20 -3.23 26.86
N VAL A 202 12.18 -4.00 26.36
CA VAL A 202 12.18 -5.20 25.48
C VAL A 202 11.24 -5.29 24.23
N TYR A 203 10.16 -4.51 24.11
CA TYR A 203 9.12 -4.65 23.09
C TYR A 203 9.47 -3.87 21.81
N ARG A 204 9.35 -4.55 20.65
CA ARG A 204 9.85 -4.06 19.35
C ARG A 204 8.74 -3.77 18.36
N THR A 205 7.80 -2.90 18.73
CA THR A 205 6.67 -2.62 17.86
C THR A 205 7.12 -1.86 16.61
N ARG A 206 6.58 -2.24 15.45
CA ARG A 206 6.79 -1.57 14.16
C ARG A 206 5.47 -1.27 13.48
N LEU A 207 5.39 -0.14 12.81
CA LEU A 207 4.25 0.26 12.00
C LEU A 207 4.69 0.50 10.55
N ILE A 208 4.15 -0.34 9.66
CA ILE A 208 4.34 -0.25 8.21
C ILE A 208 3.00 0.09 7.59
N VAL A 209 2.97 1.10 6.72
CA VAL A 209 1.73 1.49 6.01
C VAL A 209 1.95 1.38 4.52
N ALA A 210 1.17 0.54 3.86
CA ALA A 210 1.26 0.28 2.44
C ALA A 210 -0.03 0.69 1.71
N GLY A 211 0.11 1.22 0.50
CA GLY A 211 -1.01 1.51 -0.39
C GLY A 211 -0.68 1.19 -1.83
N HIS A 212 -1.66 0.65 -2.55
CA HIS A 212 -1.53 0.32 -3.97
C HIS A 212 -2.45 1.18 -4.85
N SER A 213 -1.97 1.64 -6.01
CA SER A 213 -2.81 2.34 -7.01
C SER A 213 -3.51 3.57 -6.40
N LEU A 214 -4.85 3.64 -6.43
CA LEU A 214 -5.62 4.69 -5.74
C LEU A 214 -5.48 4.64 -4.21
N GLY A 215 -5.30 3.46 -3.63
CA GLY A 215 -5.02 3.29 -2.20
C GLY A 215 -3.69 3.93 -1.79
N ALA A 216 -2.69 3.93 -2.68
CA ALA A 216 -1.46 4.71 -2.45
C ALA A 216 -1.74 6.22 -2.37
N GLY A 217 -2.71 6.72 -3.15
CA GLY A 217 -3.19 8.09 -3.08
C GLY A 217 -3.91 8.41 -1.76
N VAL A 218 -4.70 7.47 -1.23
CA VAL A 218 -5.30 7.56 0.11
C VAL A 218 -4.20 7.71 1.17
N VAL A 219 -3.25 6.78 1.18
CA VAL A 219 -2.12 6.76 2.13
C VAL A 219 -1.33 8.06 2.03
N TYR A 220 -0.93 8.49 0.84
CA TYR A 220 -0.17 9.72 0.67
C TYR A 220 -0.96 10.98 1.06
N SER A 221 -2.28 11.01 0.82
CA SER A 221 -3.12 12.13 1.26
C SER A 221 -3.17 12.28 2.77
N ALA A 222 -3.08 11.17 3.52
CA ALA A 222 -3.07 11.17 4.97
C ALA A 222 -1.67 11.46 5.56
N PHE A 223 -0.62 10.83 5.02
CA PHE A 223 0.75 10.91 5.57
C PHE A 223 1.60 12.03 4.98
N GLY A 224 1.38 12.41 3.72
CA GLY A 224 2.17 13.43 3.03
C GLY A 224 2.23 14.77 3.79
N PRO A 225 1.11 15.30 4.32
CA PRO A 225 1.14 16.49 5.17
C PRO A 225 1.97 16.33 6.45
N LEU A 226 1.89 15.19 7.14
CA LEU A 226 2.65 14.91 8.36
C LEU A 226 4.14 14.83 8.09
N MET A 227 4.54 14.09 7.04
CA MET A 227 5.95 13.98 6.66
C MET A 227 6.54 15.33 6.21
N ARG A 228 5.77 16.16 5.50
CA ARG A 228 6.19 17.51 5.13
C ARG A 228 6.36 18.42 6.34
N GLN A 229 5.46 18.32 7.32
CA GLN A 229 5.60 19.04 8.58
C GLN A 229 6.88 18.60 9.29
N ALA A 230 7.10 17.30 9.46
CA ALA A 230 8.29 16.75 10.09
C ALA A 230 9.59 17.18 9.40
N LEU A 231 9.61 17.18 8.07
CA LEU A 231 10.74 17.70 7.28
C LEU A 231 10.95 19.20 7.50
N SER A 232 9.88 19.99 7.48
CA SER A 232 9.95 21.44 7.71
C SER A 232 10.46 21.75 9.12
N ASP A 233 10.00 21.01 10.12
CA ASP A 233 10.41 21.17 11.52
C ASP A 233 11.90 20.79 11.69
N ALA A 234 12.34 19.70 11.08
CA ALA A 234 13.75 19.29 11.09
C ALA A 234 14.67 20.31 10.40
N ILE A 235 14.20 20.93 9.31
CA ILE A 235 14.92 22.04 8.66
C ILE A 235 14.94 23.25 9.60
N ALA A 236 13.81 23.63 10.20
CA ALA A 236 13.72 24.83 11.03
C ALA A 236 14.57 24.75 12.31
N ASN A 237 14.63 23.57 12.95
CA ASN A 237 15.31 23.36 14.22
C ASN A 237 16.79 22.97 14.09
N ARG A 238 17.34 22.95 12.87
CA ARG A 238 18.74 22.57 12.65
C ARG A 238 19.72 23.59 13.26
N THR A 239 20.80 23.09 13.85
CA THR A 239 21.92 23.91 14.36
C THR A 239 23.12 23.92 13.41
N GLY A 240 23.07 23.14 12.33
CA GLY A 240 24.15 22.99 11.35
C GLY A 240 23.65 22.45 10.00
N PRO A 241 24.55 21.92 9.16
CA PRO A 241 24.19 21.39 7.84
C PRO A 241 23.44 20.05 7.92
N THR A 242 23.59 19.32 9.02
CA THR A 242 22.94 18.04 9.25
C THR A 242 21.63 18.23 10.01
N LEU A 243 20.54 17.66 9.50
CA LEU A 243 19.23 17.68 10.14
C LEU A 243 19.20 16.67 11.30
N GLY A 244 18.33 16.92 12.29
CA GLY A 244 17.97 15.89 13.26
C GLY A 244 17.17 14.76 12.62
N VAL A 245 17.15 13.59 13.26
CA VAL A 245 16.42 12.41 12.76
C VAL A 245 14.93 12.70 12.73
N ILE A 246 14.33 12.55 11.56
CA ILE A 246 12.89 12.70 11.34
C ILE A 246 12.20 11.43 11.82
N LYS A 247 11.49 11.53 12.95
CA LYS A 247 10.69 10.43 13.53
C LYS A 247 9.27 10.84 13.92
N THR A 248 9.01 12.13 14.11
CA THR A 248 7.72 12.63 14.59
C THR A 248 7.23 13.82 13.76
N ALA A 249 5.92 14.03 13.76
CA ALA A 249 5.27 15.24 13.23
C ALA A 249 4.43 15.86 14.34
N GLY A 250 5.00 16.88 15.02
CA GLY A 250 4.48 17.32 16.33
C GLY A 250 4.57 16.19 17.35
N ASP A 251 3.46 15.92 18.04
CA ASP A 251 3.39 14.89 19.10
C ASP A 251 3.12 13.47 18.57
N LEU A 252 2.96 13.31 17.25
CA LEU A 252 2.68 11.99 16.66
C LEU A 252 3.96 11.37 16.11
N PRO A 253 4.27 10.10 16.45
CA PRO A 253 5.30 9.36 15.74
C PRO A 253 4.85 9.12 14.29
N LEU A 254 5.81 9.16 13.38
CA LEU A 254 5.63 8.67 12.02
C LEU A 254 5.73 7.14 12.02
N PRO A 255 5.09 6.46 11.05
CA PRO A 255 5.32 5.03 10.84
C PRO A 255 6.78 4.79 10.46
N ASP A 256 7.29 3.59 10.75
CA ASP A 256 8.68 3.22 10.43
C ASP A 256 8.91 3.16 8.92
N LEU A 257 7.87 2.82 8.14
CA LEU A 257 7.93 2.84 6.68
C LEU A 257 6.54 3.04 6.06
N VAL A 258 6.47 3.93 5.07
CA VAL A 258 5.32 4.03 4.15
C VAL A 258 5.69 3.51 2.77
N VAL A 259 4.94 2.54 2.24
CA VAL A 259 5.16 1.94 0.93
C VAL A 259 4.04 2.31 -0.03
N LEU A 260 4.37 2.94 -1.16
CA LEU A 260 3.42 3.30 -2.21
C LEU A 260 3.74 2.50 -3.48
N ALA A 261 2.96 1.45 -3.74
CA ALA A 261 3.14 0.56 -4.88
C ALA A 261 2.28 0.99 -6.08
N ASN A 262 2.92 1.28 -7.21
CA ASN A 262 2.28 1.79 -8.43
C ASN A 262 1.25 2.90 -8.16
N PRO A 263 1.62 3.98 -7.44
CA PRO A 263 0.68 5.01 -7.04
C PRO A 263 0.00 5.70 -8.22
N ALA A 264 -1.32 5.86 -8.11
CA ALA A 264 -2.16 6.50 -9.11
C ALA A 264 -2.62 7.91 -8.68
N PHE A 265 -1.67 8.74 -8.19
CA PHE A 265 -1.89 10.16 -7.90
C PHE A 265 -0.85 11.06 -8.60
N GLU A 266 -1.22 12.32 -8.80
CA GLU A 266 -0.47 13.31 -9.58
C GLU A 266 0.87 13.63 -8.92
N ALA A 267 1.90 13.79 -9.75
CA ALA A 267 3.17 14.34 -9.29
C ALA A 267 3.01 15.72 -8.62
N GLU A 268 1.99 16.51 -8.98
CA GLU A 268 1.74 17.80 -8.31
C GLU A 268 1.52 17.66 -6.78
N TYR A 269 0.95 16.55 -6.29
CA TYR A 269 0.80 16.32 -4.84
C TYR A 269 2.15 16.11 -4.13
N TYR A 270 3.16 15.61 -4.84
CA TYR A 270 4.51 15.40 -4.30
C TYR A 270 5.42 16.63 -4.46
N LYS A 271 5.03 17.59 -5.30
CA LYS A 271 5.83 18.78 -5.64
C LYS A 271 6.38 19.49 -4.42
N ARG A 272 5.58 19.68 -3.36
CA ARG A 272 6.02 20.47 -2.21
C ARG A 272 7.19 19.78 -1.48
N THR A 273 7.07 18.49 -1.21
CA THR A 273 8.16 17.67 -0.65
C THR A 273 9.41 17.78 -1.51
N ASN A 274 9.27 17.64 -2.83
CA ASN A 274 10.41 17.75 -3.74
C ASN A 274 11.05 19.15 -3.75
N LEU A 275 10.26 20.23 -3.59
CA LEU A 275 10.81 21.59 -3.49
C LEU A 275 11.64 21.78 -2.21
N ASP A 276 11.20 21.19 -1.10
CA ASP A 276 11.94 21.22 0.17
C ASP A 276 13.24 20.40 0.05
N LEU A 277 13.21 19.22 -0.59
CA LEU A 277 14.41 18.43 -0.90
C LEU A 277 15.40 19.17 -1.82
N MET A 278 14.90 19.82 -2.89
CA MET A 278 15.74 20.63 -3.77
C MET A 278 16.31 21.86 -3.06
N LYS A 279 15.60 22.42 -2.08
CA LYS A 279 16.11 23.51 -1.25
C LYS A 279 17.25 23.01 -0.37
N MET A 280 17.10 21.85 0.25
CA MET A 280 18.17 21.20 1.03
C MET A 280 19.42 20.98 0.17
N GLU A 281 19.28 20.44 -1.04
CA GLU A 281 20.39 20.24 -1.97
C GLU A 281 21.13 21.56 -2.28
N ARG A 282 20.39 22.64 -2.60
CA ARG A 282 20.98 23.96 -2.86
C ARG A 282 21.69 24.56 -1.65
N GLU A 283 21.15 24.32 -0.45
CA GLU A 283 21.71 24.78 0.81
C GLU A 283 22.78 23.84 1.39
N ARG A 284 23.10 22.74 0.68
CA ARG A 284 24.04 21.68 1.12
C ARG A 284 23.68 21.13 2.50
N LEU A 285 22.38 20.90 2.71
CA LEU A 285 21.86 20.25 3.91
C LEU A 285 21.83 18.74 3.69
N HIS A 286 22.10 18.00 4.76
CA HIS A 286 22.17 16.55 4.78
C HIS A 286 21.20 15.99 5.82
N PHE A 287 20.60 14.84 5.52
CA PHE A 287 19.87 14.12 6.55
C PHE A 287 20.84 13.55 7.59
N ALA A 288 20.31 13.20 8.76
CA ALA A 288 21.12 12.50 9.74
C ALA A 288 21.69 11.21 9.12
N PRO A 289 22.96 10.84 9.36
CA PRO A 289 23.55 9.60 8.80
C PRO A 289 22.75 8.35 9.17
N ASP A 290 22.04 8.45 10.28
CA ASP A 290 21.26 7.40 10.88
C ASP A 290 19.75 7.51 10.51
N GLN A 291 19.37 8.46 9.66
CA GLN A 291 18.02 8.58 9.09
C GLN A 291 17.64 7.30 8.34
N LEU A 292 16.45 6.78 8.66
CA LEU A 292 15.87 5.62 8.00
C LEU A 292 14.92 6.05 6.89
N PRO A 293 14.73 5.22 5.83
CA PRO A 293 13.69 5.46 4.83
C PRO A 293 12.31 5.59 5.48
N LEU A 294 11.62 6.71 5.23
CA LEU A 294 10.27 6.96 5.73
C LEU A 294 9.20 6.70 4.67
N LEU A 295 9.53 6.97 3.41
CA LEU A 295 8.63 6.82 2.27
C LEU A 295 9.34 6.11 1.13
N LEU A 296 8.84 4.93 0.76
CA LEU A 296 9.26 4.15 -0.40
C LEU A 296 8.15 4.16 -1.44
N THR A 297 8.31 4.93 -2.50
CA THR A 297 7.41 4.91 -3.66
C THR A 297 8.03 4.06 -4.76
N VAL A 298 7.34 3.03 -5.23
CA VAL A 298 7.81 2.15 -6.31
C VAL A 298 6.82 2.19 -7.47
N SER A 299 7.30 2.46 -8.68
CA SER A 299 6.45 2.48 -9.90
C SER A 299 7.07 1.68 -11.03
N SER A 300 6.30 0.76 -11.62
CA SER A 300 6.76 -0.03 -12.75
C SER A 300 6.94 0.79 -14.03
N GLU A 301 8.04 0.54 -14.73
CA GLU A 301 8.26 1.02 -16.10
C GLU A 301 7.31 0.39 -17.12
N ARG A 302 6.54 -0.63 -16.77
CA ARG A 302 5.57 -1.29 -17.67
C ARG A 302 4.13 -1.10 -17.23
N ASP A 303 3.88 -0.28 -16.20
CA ASP A 303 2.53 0.05 -15.77
C ASP A 303 1.76 0.77 -16.88
N TRP A 304 0.87 0.01 -17.52
CA TRP A 304 0.06 0.48 -18.62
C TRP A 304 -1.03 1.46 -18.15
N ALA A 305 -1.53 1.30 -16.91
CA ALA A 305 -2.61 2.12 -16.38
C ALA A 305 -2.12 3.55 -16.12
N THR A 306 -0.96 3.71 -15.48
CA THR A 306 -0.38 5.04 -15.24
C THR A 306 0.20 5.70 -16.50
N ARG A 307 0.49 4.93 -17.56
CA ARG A 307 0.98 5.47 -18.84
C ARG A 307 -0.10 5.78 -19.87
N ARG A 308 -1.17 4.99 -19.94
CA ARG A 308 -2.21 5.09 -20.99
C ARG A 308 -3.56 5.58 -20.49
N ILE A 309 -3.95 5.26 -19.25
CA ILE A 309 -5.24 5.70 -18.70
C ILE A 309 -5.07 7.01 -17.95
N PHE A 310 -4.05 7.12 -17.10
CA PHE A 310 -3.89 8.24 -16.19
C PHE A 310 -3.72 9.59 -16.91
N PRO A 311 -2.87 9.77 -17.94
CA PRO A 311 -2.71 11.08 -18.57
C PRO A 311 -3.97 11.58 -19.31
N PRO A 312 -4.68 10.78 -20.13
CA PRO A 312 -5.97 11.17 -20.70
C PRO A 312 -7.02 11.46 -19.62
N ALA A 313 -7.03 10.66 -18.55
CA ALA A 313 -7.94 10.85 -17.43
C ALA A 313 -7.75 12.21 -16.75
N GLN A 314 -6.51 12.58 -16.51
CA GLN A 314 -6.18 13.87 -15.93
C GLN A 314 -6.46 15.00 -16.92
N PHE A 315 -6.19 14.81 -18.20
CA PHE A 315 -6.45 15.81 -19.23
C PHE A 315 -7.93 16.20 -19.30
N ILE A 316 -8.87 15.23 -19.28
CA ILE A 316 -10.31 15.52 -19.27
C ILE A 316 -10.71 16.32 -18.03
N ARG A 317 -10.19 15.96 -16.84
CA ARG A 317 -10.46 16.70 -15.59
C ARG A 317 -10.04 18.16 -15.70
N TYR A 318 -8.83 18.41 -16.20
CA TYR A 318 -8.30 19.77 -16.31
C TYR A 318 -8.92 20.56 -17.46
N ALA A 319 -9.22 19.94 -18.60
CA ALA A 319 -9.94 20.59 -19.71
C ALA A 319 -11.30 21.15 -19.26
N LEU A 320 -11.97 20.49 -18.32
CA LEU A 320 -13.24 20.94 -17.72
C LEU A 320 -13.07 21.87 -16.52
N SER A 321 -11.84 22.23 -16.15
CA SER A 321 -11.51 23.09 -14.99
C SER A 321 -10.70 24.31 -15.46
N PRO A 322 -11.32 25.31 -16.12
CA PRO A 322 -10.60 26.42 -16.77
C PRO A 322 -9.72 27.23 -15.80
N PHE A 323 -10.08 27.31 -14.52
CA PHE A 323 -9.27 27.98 -13.50
C PHE A 323 -7.91 27.28 -13.25
N GLU A 324 -7.82 25.97 -13.41
CA GLU A 324 -6.56 25.23 -13.20
C GLU A 324 -5.52 25.48 -14.30
N TRP A 325 -5.97 25.88 -15.51
CA TRP A 325 -5.07 26.26 -16.60
C TRP A 325 -4.31 27.55 -16.29
N SER A 326 -4.89 28.43 -15.49
CA SER A 326 -4.23 29.69 -15.07
C SER A 326 -2.97 29.46 -14.21
N ARG A 327 -2.78 28.24 -13.66
CA ARG A 327 -1.60 27.86 -12.87
C ARG A 327 -0.36 27.53 -13.71
N GLY A 328 -0.48 27.57 -15.04
CA GLY A 328 0.62 27.48 -15.99
C GLY A 328 1.05 26.07 -16.43
N ILE A 329 1.85 26.01 -17.50
CA ILE A 329 2.30 24.76 -18.14
C ILE A 329 3.05 23.81 -17.18
N PRO A 330 3.95 24.29 -16.30
CA PRO A 330 4.65 23.40 -15.37
C PRO A 330 3.70 22.68 -14.40
N PHE A 331 2.63 23.35 -13.95
CA PHE A 331 1.57 22.74 -13.14
C PHE A 331 0.87 21.62 -13.92
N LEU A 332 0.39 21.92 -15.14
CA LEU A 332 -0.31 20.94 -15.97
C LEU A 332 0.55 19.69 -16.23
N ARG A 333 1.85 19.86 -16.53
CA ARG A 333 2.75 18.72 -16.75
C ARG A 333 2.83 17.77 -15.54
N ARG A 334 2.92 18.30 -14.32
CA ARG A 334 2.97 17.46 -13.10
C ARG A 334 1.60 16.88 -12.74
N SER A 335 0.54 17.58 -13.12
CA SER A 335 -0.84 17.17 -12.90
C SER A 335 -1.33 16.06 -13.84
N LEU A 336 -0.65 15.85 -14.97
CA LEU A 336 -0.97 14.82 -15.97
C LEU A 336 -0.18 13.51 -15.80
N VAL A 337 0.87 13.51 -14.98
CA VAL A 337 1.77 12.36 -14.82
C VAL A 337 1.73 11.87 -13.36
N GLY A 338 1.69 10.56 -13.18
CA GLY A 338 1.74 9.96 -11.84
C GLY A 338 3.11 10.18 -11.19
N VAL A 339 3.15 10.29 -9.86
CA VAL A 339 4.38 10.64 -9.11
C VAL A 339 5.60 9.82 -9.51
N GLY A 340 5.49 8.49 -9.60
CA GLY A 340 6.64 7.63 -9.91
C GLY A 340 7.02 7.55 -11.39
N ASN A 341 6.19 8.11 -12.29
CA ASN A 341 6.53 8.26 -13.71
C ASN A 341 7.11 9.65 -14.03
N PHE A 342 7.09 10.58 -13.07
CA PHE A 342 7.64 11.91 -13.27
C PHE A 342 9.15 11.88 -13.02
N LYS A 343 9.93 11.71 -14.10
CA LYS A 343 11.41 11.55 -14.06
C LYS A 343 12.14 12.53 -13.15
N ALA A 344 11.66 13.77 -13.04
CA ALA A 344 12.28 14.78 -12.20
C ALA A 344 12.15 14.51 -10.69
N PHE A 345 11.34 13.55 -10.25
CA PHE A 345 11.25 13.10 -8.86
C PHE A 345 11.90 11.74 -8.61
N VAL A 346 12.22 10.98 -9.66
CA VAL A 346 12.85 9.66 -9.50
C VAL A 346 14.23 9.81 -8.89
N THR A 347 14.48 9.06 -7.81
CA THR A 347 15.72 9.01 -7.05
C THR A 347 16.45 7.69 -7.24
N ASP A 348 15.72 6.58 -7.41
CA ASP A 348 16.27 5.22 -7.39
C ASP A 348 15.67 4.36 -8.51
N ARG A 349 16.32 3.22 -8.77
CA ARG A 349 15.91 2.22 -9.77
C ARG A 349 16.03 0.82 -9.19
N LEU A 350 15.00 -0.01 -9.37
CA LEU A 350 15.00 -1.43 -9.03
C LEU A 350 15.18 -2.27 -10.29
N ASP A 351 16.21 -3.13 -10.30
CA ASP A 351 16.49 -4.11 -11.35
C ASP A 351 16.74 -5.49 -10.74
N SER A 352 16.49 -6.56 -11.51
CA SER A 352 16.87 -7.91 -11.07
C SER A 352 18.38 -8.11 -11.16
N VAL A 353 19.00 -8.68 -10.13
CA VAL A 353 20.44 -8.97 -10.10
C VAL A 353 20.85 -9.87 -11.28
N ASN A 354 20.00 -10.85 -11.62
CA ASN A 354 20.23 -11.86 -12.66
C ASN A 354 20.05 -11.32 -14.09
N SER A 355 19.52 -10.10 -14.26
CA SER A 355 19.33 -9.50 -15.60
C SER A 355 20.59 -8.86 -16.19
N SER A 356 21.72 -8.92 -15.48
CA SER A 356 23.03 -8.38 -15.93
C SER A 356 23.72 -9.27 -16.97
N THR A 357 23.25 -10.49 -17.19
CA THR A 357 23.79 -11.47 -18.14
C THR A 357 22.66 -12.08 -18.96
N ASP A 358 22.07 -11.31 -19.88
CA ASP A 358 21.74 -11.85 -21.21
C ASP A 358 21.22 -10.78 -22.16
N GLY A 359 21.89 -10.68 -23.30
CA GLY A 359 21.41 -9.90 -24.42
C GLY A 359 20.12 -10.49 -24.99
N LYS A 360 19.22 -9.60 -25.42
CA LYS A 360 18.18 -9.84 -26.44
C LYS A 360 17.54 -11.24 -26.42
N GLN A 361 16.75 -11.57 -25.40
CA GLN A 361 15.66 -12.53 -25.61
C GLN A 361 14.39 -11.78 -26.01
N LYS A 362 14.09 -11.85 -27.31
CA LYS A 362 12.75 -11.60 -27.84
C LYS A 362 11.82 -12.68 -27.25
N SER A 363 11.00 -12.33 -26.26
CA SER A 363 9.85 -13.16 -25.92
C SER A 363 8.79 -12.98 -27.00
N SER A 364 8.56 -14.04 -27.77
CA SER A 364 7.43 -14.12 -28.69
C SER A 364 6.15 -14.18 -27.85
N GLY A 365 5.34 -13.14 -27.96
CA GLY A 365 4.02 -13.10 -27.34
C GLY A 365 3.11 -14.15 -27.97
N ARG A 366 2.89 -15.27 -27.28
CA ARG A 366 1.66 -16.05 -27.43
C ARG A 366 0.65 -15.50 -26.42
N ASN A 367 -0.30 -14.72 -26.94
CA ASN A 367 -1.52 -14.38 -26.23
C ASN A 367 -2.29 -15.67 -25.94
N GLY A 368 -2.13 -16.21 -24.73
CA GLY A 368 -3.10 -17.16 -24.18
C GLY A 368 -4.43 -16.44 -23.96
N PRO A 369 -5.58 -17.07 -24.22
CA PRO A 369 -6.88 -16.44 -24.04
C PRO A 369 -7.05 -16.03 -22.57
N GLN A 370 -7.28 -14.73 -22.33
CA GLN A 370 -7.75 -14.22 -21.05
C GLN A 370 -8.98 -15.03 -20.63
N GLN A 371 -8.82 -15.78 -19.55
CA GLN A 371 -9.92 -16.48 -18.89
C GLN A 371 -10.93 -15.40 -18.48
N LYS A 372 -12.10 -15.40 -19.13
CA LYS A 372 -13.17 -14.44 -18.87
C LYS A 372 -13.58 -14.59 -17.40
N SER A 373 -13.30 -13.55 -16.60
CA SER A 373 -13.83 -13.43 -15.25
C SER A 373 -15.36 -13.57 -15.29
N PRO A 374 -15.99 -14.39 -14.44
CA PRO A 374 -17.44 -14.51 -14.42
C PRO A 374 -18.08 -13.14 -14.15
N THR A 375 -19.18 -12.87 -14.87
CA THR A 375 -19.89 -11.60 -15.01
C THR A 375 -20.77 -11.23 -13.80
N SER A 376 -20.30 -11.41 -12.57
CA SER A 376 -20.99 -10.87 -11.38
C SER A 376 -20.05 -9.92 -10.63
N CYS A 377 -20.25 -8.62 -10.84
CA CYS A 377 -19.68 -7.64 -9.94
C CYS A 377 -20.29 -7.77 -8.56
N PHE A 378 -19.46 -8.13 -7.57
CA PHE A 378 -19.66 -7.83 -6.16
C PHE A 378 -21.13 -7.86 -5.71
N THR A 379 -21.87 -8.87 -6.15
CA THR A 379 -23.18 -9.15 -5.60
C THR A 379 -22.85 -9.75 -4.25
N GLY A 380 -23.41 -9.20 -3.17
CA GLY A 380 -23.40 -9.82 -1.83
C GLY A 380 -24.19 -11.13 -1.78
N ASP A 381 -24.28 -11.80 -2.92
CA ASP A 381 -24.97 -13.05 -3.15
C ASP A 381 -23.92 -14.15 -2.99
N TRP A 382 -23.81 -14.65 -1.77
CA TRP A 382 -22.89 -15.70 -1.33
C TRP A 382 -22.86 -16.93 -2.25
N ALA A 383 -23.93 -17.15 -3.03
CA ALA A 383 -24.06 -18.25 -3.97
C ALA A 383 -23.19 -18.14 -5.23
N ALA A 384 -22.74 -16.93 -5.62
CA ALA A 384 -21.89 -16.74 -6.80
C ALA A 384 -20.38 -16.88 -6.51
N LEU A 385 -19.99 -16.87 -5.23
CA LEU A 385 -18.58 -16.95 -4.77
C LEU A 385 -18.11 -18.38 -4.49
N THR A 386 -19.01 -19.38 -4.50
CA THR A 386 -18.71 -20.77 -4.13
C THR A 386 -17.80 -21.51 -5.10
N GLY A 387 -17.41 -20.91 -6.23
CA GLY A 387 -16.60 -21.55 -7.28
C GLY A 387 -15.15 -21.05 -7.39
N LEU A 388 -14.80 -19.95 -6.73
CA LEU A 388 -13.45 -19.37 -6.72
C LEU A 388 -12.95 -19.42 -5.28
N GLY A 389 -12.16 -20.43 -4.93
CA GLY A 389 -11.51 -20.46 -3.61
C GLY A 389 -10.80 -19.13 -3.36
N CYS A 390 -10.79 -18.63 -2.11
CA CYS A 390 -10.09 -17.42 -1.66
C CYS A 390 -8.55 -17.54 -1.88
N LYS A 391 -8.09 -17.64 -3.12
CA LYS A 391 -6.70 -17.87 -3.51
C LYS A 391 -6.05 -16.58 -3.98
N CYS A 392 -4.81 -16.37 -3.57
CA CYS A 392 -3.97 -15.36 -4.16
C CYS A 392 -3.29 -15.95 -5.40
N ALA A 393 -3.75 -15.57 -6.60
CA ALA A 393 -3.23 -16.10 -7.85
C ALA A 393 -1.73 -15.78 -8.11
N GLU A 394 -1.17 -14.79 -7.41
CA GLU A 394 0.19 -14.28 -7.61
C GLU A 394 1.23 -14.85 -6.63
N VAL A 395 0.81 -15.54 -5.56
CA VAL A 395 1.69 -15.96 -4.43
C VAL A 395 1.74 -17.48 -4.22
N ASP A 396 1.11 -18.28 -5.10
CA ASP A 396 1.19 -19.74 -5.00
C ASP A 396 2.38 -20.26 -5.86
N ASP A 397 3.38 -20.86 -5.20
CA ASP A 397 4.48 -21.59 -5.85
C ASP A 397 3.95 -22.99 -6.20
N ALA A 398 4.49 -23.63 -7.24
CA ALA A 398 4.08 -24.96 -7.68
C ALA A 398 4.20 -26.06 -6.60
N ASP A 399 4.90 -25.77 -5.49
CA ASP A 399 5.26 -26.73 -4.44
C ASP A 399 4.52 -26.53 -3.10
N GLY A 400 3.58 -25.58 -3.02
CA GLY A 400 2.71 -25.41 -1.85
C GLY A 400 3.35 -24.83 -0.57
N GLU A 401 4.67 -24.60 -0.56
CA GLU A 401 5.33 -23.84 0.50
C GLU A 401 5.12 -22.33 0.30
N PRO A 402 4.73 -21.57 1.35
CA PRO A 402 4.71 -20.11 1.31
C PRO A 402 6.03 -19.56 0.75
N TYR A 403 5.94 -18.61 -0.18
CA TYR A 403 7.02 -17.85 -0.85
C TYR A 403 8.18 -17.34 0.03
N LEU A 404 8.02 -17.44 1.36
CA LEU A 404 8.68 -16.72 2.43
C LEU A 404 9.17 -17.73 3.50
N GLY A 405 10.18 -18.53 3.14
CA GLY A 405 10.96 -19.36 4.08
C GLY A 405 12.29 -18.71 4.44
N LYS A 406 13.22 -19.45 5.05
CA LYS A 406 14.55 -18.96 5.48
C LYS A 406 15.31 -18.14 4.42
N ASN A 407 15.12 -18.42 3.14
CA ASN A 407 15.77 -17.70 2.04
C ASN A 407 15.19 -16.29 1.77
N ALA A 408 14.00 -15.95 2.29
CA ALA A 408 13.44 -14.60 2.26
C ALA A 408 14.09 -13.65 3.30
N LEU A 409 14.86 -14.20 4.22
CA LEU A 409 15.60 -13.46 5.25
C LEU A 409 16.97 -12.97 4.78
N LEU A 410 17.35 -13.12 3.51
CA LEU A 410 18.57 -12.51 3.02
C LEU A 410 18.37 -10.98 3.16
N PRO A 411 18.90 -10.34 4.22
CA PRO A 411 18.66 -8.93 4.41
C PRO A 411 19.37 -8.21 3.28
N CYS A 412 19.02 -6.94 3.06
CA CYS A 412 19.86 -6.13 2.20
C CYS A 412 21.31 -6.25 2.71
N THR A 413 22.29 -6.44 1.82
CA THR A 413 23.69 -6.59 2.23
C THR A 413 24.06 -5.48 3.24
N GLU A 414 24.26 -5.86 4.50
CA GLU A 414 24.16 -4.98 5.69
C GLU A 414 25.08 -3.76 5.56
N GLU A 415 26.31 -4.01 5.08
CA GLU A 415 27.33 -3.00 4.80
C GLU A 415 26.84 -1.91 3.83
N GLN A 416 26.03 -2.26 2.82
CA GLN A 416 25.49 -1.31 1.84
C GLN A 416 24.34 -0.46 2.40
N PHE A 417 23.53 -1.02 3.30
CA PHE A 417 22.41 -0.31 3.90
C PHE A 417 22.85 0.61 5.06
N GLU A 418 23.86 0.18 5.82
CA GLU A 418 24.42 0.96 6.92
C GLU A 418 25.25 2.15 6.44
N GLN A 419 26.10 1.99 5.43
CA GLN A 419 26.97 3.05 4.90
C GLN A 419 26.24 4.05 3.98
N GLY A 420 24.93 3.90 3.77
CA GLY A 420 24.20 4.74 2.83
C GLY A 420 24.70 4.54 1.39
N SER A 421 25.00 3.30 1.00
CA SER A 421 25.51 2.99 -0.33
C SER A 421 24.53 3.44 -1.42
N ALA A 422 25.10 3.92 -2.53
CA ALA A 422 24.36 4.21 -3.75
C ALA A 422 23.77 2.94 -4.41
N VAL A 423 24.25 1.75 -4.04
CA VAL A 423 23.70 0.48 -4.51
C VAL A 423 23.39 -0.39 -3.30
N LYS A 424 22.14 -0.86 -3.23
CA LYS A 424 21.64 -1.74 -2.16
C LYS A 424 21.02 -2.97 -2.82
N THR A 425 21.48 -4.17 -2.50
CA THR A 425 20.88 -5.41 -2.98
C THR A 425 20.06 -6.03 -1.87
N CYS A 426 18.76 -6.23 -2.09
CA CYS A 426 17.82 -6.83 -1.16
C CYS A 426 17.16 -8.03 -1.84
N ALA A 427 17.36 -9.23 -1.29
CA ALA A 427 17.07 -10.49 -1.98
C ALA A 427 17.70 -10.50 -3.39
N GLU A 428 16.91 -10.74 -4.44
CA GLU A 428 17.37 -10.80 -5.84
C GLU A 428 17.18 -9.47 -6.60
N VAL A 429 16.91 -8.37 -5.87
CA VAL A 429 16.62 -7.06 -6.43
C VAL A 429 17.70 -6.06 -6.03
N ARG A 430 18.28 -5.41 -7.02
CA ARG A 430 19.27 -4.34 -6.87
C ARG A 430 18.58 -2.98 -6.97
N MET A 431 18.66 -2.21 -5.89
CA MET A 431 18.26 -0.80 -5.85
C MET A 431 19.49 0.09 -6.10
N THR A 432 19.46 0.83 -7.20
CA THR A 432 20.53 1.76 -7.61
C THR A 432 20.05 3.20 -7.48
N HIS A 433 20.81 4.00 -6.75
CA HIS A 433 20.60 5.44 -6.64
C HIS A 433 21.01 6.14 -7.93
N LEU A 434 20.12 6.95 -8.49
CA LEU A 434 20.30 7.58 -9.80
C LEU A 434 20.82 9.01 -9.72
N ARG A 435 20.83 9.63 -8.53
CA ARG A 435 21.17 11.04 -8.36
C ARG A 435 22.42 11.21 -7.51
N PRO A 436 23.61 11.34 -8.10
CA PRO A 436 24.86 11.43 -7.33
C PRO A 436 24.91 12.66 -6.39
N ASN A 437 24.13 13.70 -6.65
CA ASN A 437 24.06 14.91 -5.82
C ASN A 437 22.98 14.83 -4.72
N LEU A 438 22.09 13.84 -4.78
CA LEU A 438 21.08 13.66 -3.74
C LEU A 438 21.66 12.81 -2.63
N ASP A 439 21.37 13.20 -1.39
CA ASP A 439 21.79 12.47 -0.21
C ASP A 439 21.27 11.02 -0.23
N THR A 440 22.17 10.05 -0.11
CA THR A 440 21.81 8.62 -0.09
C THR A 440 21.08 8.20 1.18
N THR A 441 21.06 9.07 2.20
CA THR A 441 20.25 8.95 3.43
C THR A 441 18.89 9.65 3.32
N ASN A 442 18.54 10.19 2.14
CA ASN A 442 17.23 10.75 1.88
C ASN A 442 16.10 9.75 2.22
N PRO A 443 15.22 10.08 3.20
CA PRO A 443 14.16 9.17 3.62
C PRO A 443 12.99 9.08 2.63
N PHE A 444 12.97 9.93 1.60
CA PHE A 444 11.91 9.99 0.60
C PHE A 444 12.37 9.39 -0.74
N ILE A 445 12.22 8.07 -0.86
CA ILE A 445 12.65 7.29 -2.01
C ILE A 445 11.52 7.25 -3.04
N VAL A 446 11.83 7.63 -4.28
CA VAL A 446 10.96 7.47 -5.45
C VAL A 446 11.70 6.60 -6.46
N ALA A 447 11.40 5.30 -6.42
CA ALA A 447 12.01 4.28 -7.24
C ALA A 447 11.18 3.95 -8.49
N THR A 448 11.84 3.86 -9.63
CA THR A 448 11.30 3.20 -10.81
C THR A 448 11.67 1.72 -10.79
N SER A 449 10.77 0.84 -11.21
CA SER A 449 10.96 -0.61 -11.17
C SER A 449 10.98 -1.19 -12.58
N ALA A 450 11.97 -2.04 -12.86
CA ALA A 450 12.00 -2.80 -14.09
C ALA A 450 10.78 -3.72 -14.22
N GLY A 451 10.38 -3.99 -15.46
CA GLY A 451 9.27 -4.89 -15.78
C GLY A 451 9.50 -6.36 -15.42
N THR A 452 10.71 -6.72 -15.01
CA THR A 452 11.06 -8.03 -14.44
C THR A 452 10.78 -8.11 -12.94
N ILE A 453 10.64 -6.97 -12.25
CA ILE A 453 10.33 -6.90 -10.82
C ILE A 453 8.85 -6.61 -10.59
N ILE A 454 8.25 -5.72 -11.39
CA ILE A 454 6.82 -5.46 -11.39
C ILE A 454 6.38 -5.40 -12.85
N LYS A 455 5.67 -6.42 -13.33
CA LYS A 455 5.33 -6.59 -14.75
C LYS A 455 4.32 -5.58 -15.24
N ASP A 456 3.31 -5.27 -14.43
CA ASP A 456 2.24 -4.33 -14.76
C ASP A 456 1.69 -3.59 -13.53
N HIS A 457 0.50 -3.02 -13.64
CA HIS A 457 -0.11 -2.24 -12.57
C HIS A 457 -0.45 -3.09 -11.33
N ASN A 458 -1.00 -4.30 -11.53
CA ASN A 458 -1.58 -5.11 -10.46
C ASN A 458 -0.63 -6.16 -9.91
N ASP A 459 0.46 -6.46 -10.62
CA ASP A 459 1.52 -7.43 -10.27
C ASP A 459 2.36 -6.97 -9.05
N ILE A 460 1.72 -6.57 -7.96
CA ILE A 460 2.37 -6.08 -6.72
C ILE A 460 2.49 -7.15 -5.64
N TYR A 461 1.91 -8.33 -5.83
CA TYR A 461 2.11 -9.48 -4.94
C TYR A 461 3.04 -10.53 -5.52
N ASN A 462 3.66 -10.25 -6.66
CA ASN A 462 4.62 -11.16 -7.27
C ASN A 462 5.82 -11.44 -6.33
N ARG A 463 6.49 -12.56 -6.63
CA ARG A 463 7.59 -13.09 -5.83
C ARG A 463 8.73 -12.10 -5.64
N GLU A 464 9.17 -11.53 -6.75
CA GLU A 464 10.35 -10.67 -6.82
C GLU A 464 10.14 -9.40 -5.99
N PHE A 465 8.97 -8.77 -6.11
CA PHE A 465 8.67 -7.54 -5.40
C PHE A 465 8.38 -7.76 -3.91
N ILE A 466 7.62 -8.80 -3.54
CA ILE A 466 7.33 -9.08 -2.13
C ILE A 466 8.59 -9.49 -1.37
N ARG A 467 9.47 -10.30 -1.97
CA ARG A 467 10.77 -10.64 -1.36
C ARG A 467 11.67 -9.42 -1.19
N PHE A 468 11.70 -8.53 -2.18
CA PHE A 468 12.41 -7.26 -2.04
C PHE A 468 11.87 -6.44 -0.87
N LEU A 469 10.55 -6.26 -0.77
CA LEU A 469 9.94 -5.47 0.30
C LEU A 469 10.23 -6.06 1.68
N ILE A 470 10.08 -7.37 1.84
CA ILE A 470 10.36 -8.04 3.12
C ILE A 470 11.83 -7.91 3.50
N SER A 471 12.74 -8.17 2.55
CA SER A 471 14.19 -8.00 2.78
C SER A 471 14.56 -6.55 3.14
N PHE A 472 13.92 -5.57 2.48
CA PHE A 472 14.09 -4.15 2.76
C PHE A 472 13.58 -3.76 4.15
N ILE A 473 12.38 -4.21 4.53
CA ILE A 473 11.80 -3.98 5.85
C ILE A 473 12.67 -4.60 6.94
N SER A 474 13.12 -5.85 6.76
CA SER A 474 14.00 -6.53 7.70
C SER A 474 15.33 -5.79 7.88
N ALA A 475 15.92 -5.24 6.80
CA ALA A 475 17.13 -4.43 6.89
C ALA A 475 16.92 -3.11 7.65
N VAL A 476 15.78 -2.43 7.44
CA VAL A 476 15.40 -1.26 8.23
C VAL A 476 15.26 -1.62 9.71
N ASP A 477 14.62 -2.76 10.01
CA ASP A 477 14.38 -3.20 11.38
C ASP A 477 15.67 -3.57 12.13
N ILE A 478 16.57 -4.32 11.48
CA ILE A 478 17.89 -4.65 12.04
C ILE A 478 18.68 -3.37 12.34
N LYS A 479 18.65 -2.38 11.43
CA LYS A 479 19.32 -1.08 11.64
C LYS A 479 18.73 -0.29 12.80
N ILE A 480 17.42 -0.39 13.08
CA ILE A 480 16.79 0.21 14.26
C ILE A 480 17.32 -0.47 15.54
N GLU A 481 17.39 -1.79 15.54
CA GLU A 481 17.76 -2.58 16.72
C GLU A 481 19.26 -2.52 17.05
N ASN A 482 20.15 -2.52 16.05
CA ASN A 482 21.58 -2.37 16.27
C ASN A 482 21.92 -1.06 17.00
N LYS A 483 21.14 0.01 16.80
CA LYS A 483 21.32 1.28 17.52
C LYS A 483 20.82 1.27 18.95
N ARG A 484 19.92 0.35 19.33
CA ARG A 484 19.39 0.25 20.70
C ARG A 484 20.36 -0.46 21.65
N LYS A 485 21.34 -1.21 21.11
CA LYS A 485 22.36 -1.85 21.93
C LYS A 485 23.27 -0.77 22.55
N PRO A 486 23.46 -0.74 23.87
CA PRO A 486 24.45 0.14 24.48
C PRO A 486 25.83 -0.22 23.94
N SER A 487 26.57 0.81 23.50
CA SER A 487 27.94 0.74 22.99
C SER A 487 28.93 0.23 24.02
#